data_AF-E9DF87-F1
#
_entry.id   AF-E9DF87-F1
#
_cell.length_a   1.000
_cell.length_b   1.000
_cell.length_c   1.000
_cell.angle_alpha   90.00
_cell.angle_beta   90.00
_cell.angle_gamma   90.00
#
_symmetry.space_group_name_H-M   'P 1'
#
loop_
_entity.id
_entity.type
_entity.pdbx_description
1 polymer ?
#
loop_
_entity_poly.entity_id
_entity_poly.type
_entity_poly.pdbx_seq_one_letter_code
_entity_poly.pdbx_strand_id
1 'polypeptide(L)'
;MSKFIQSYTTIPKELFRLNNGPAVRLRAYPGPQRPTGLFDLLTYGGNVRPKALSPTTYMAPNGASMRPNTPKMHRLVDALRGNSIRIYSIPAVRKEMTLDGEPEV
;
A
#
# COMPACT_ATOMS: atom_id res chain seq x y z
N MET A 1 -26.15 9.36 7.52
CA MET A 1 -25.30 8.15 7.42
C MET A 1 -24.02 8.51 6.68
N SER A 2 -22.87 8.32 7.30
CA SER A 2 -21.58 8.53 6.64
C SER A 2 -21.36 7.46 5.57
N LYS A 3 -21.35 7.87 4.30
CA LYS A 3 -20.95 6.99 3.18
C LYS A 3 -19.44 6.80 3.25
N PHE A 4 -18.98 5.84 4.06
CA PHE A 4 -17.58 5.44 4.05
C PHE A 4 -17.20 4.96 2.64
N ILE A 5 -15.98 5.30 2.22
CA ILE A 5 -15.42 4.71 1.00
C ILE A 5 -15.32 3.21 1.23
N GLN A 6 -15.80 2.41 0.29
CA GLN A 6 -15.76 0.96 0.38
C GLN A 6 -14.33 0.48 0.59
N SER A 7 -14.12 -0.34 1.62
CA SER A 7 -12.82 -0.88 2.01
C SER A 7 -12.65 -2.31 1.50
N TYR A 8 -11.47 -2.63 1.00
CA TYR A 8 -11.09 -4.01 0.73
C TYR A 8 -10.63 -4.68 2.04
N THR A 9 -11.25 -5.80 2.41
CA THR A 9 -10.88 -6.60 3.58
C THR A 9 -9.87 -7.71 3.25
N THR A 10 -9.75 -8.06 1.97
CA THR A 10 -8.87 -9.12 1.48
C THR A 10 -7.87 -8.54 0.50
N ILE A 11 -6.58 -8.82 0.72
CA ILE A 11 -5.50 -8.45 -0.19
C ILE A 11 -4.86 -9.74 -0.73
N PRO A 12 -4.93 -10.00 -2.05
CA PRO A 12 -4.47 -11.27 -2.65
C PRO A 12 -2.95 -11.35 -2.80
N LYS A 13 -2.20 -10.35 -2.30
CA LYS A 13 -0.75 -10.26 -2.39
C LYS A 13 -0.21 -9.84 -1.04
N GLU A 14 0.94 -10.40 -0.68
CA GLU A 14 1.71 -9.88 0.43
C GLU A 14 2.22 -8.50 0.04
N LEU A 15 1.91 -7.51 0.88
CA LEU A 15 2.33 -6.14 0.70
C LEU A 15 3.20 -5.73 1.87
N PHE A 16 4.26 -4.94 1.61
CA PHE A 16 5.02 -4.30 2.68
C PHE A 16 5.18 -2.80 2.49
N ARG A 17 5.45 -2.12 3.60
CA ARG A 17 5.93 -0.74 3.64
C ARG A 17 7.25 -0.69 4.40
N LEU A 18 8.20 0.04 3.84
CA LEU A 18 9.38 0.51 4.58
C LEU A 18 9.04 1.85 5.22
N ASN A 19 9.22 1.94 6.53
CA ASN A 19 8.86 3.12 7.30
C ASN A 19 10.04 3.56 8.17
N ASN A 20 10.29 4.87 8.23
CA ASN A 20 11.29 5.41 9.13
C ASN A 20 10.65 5.65 10.51
N GLY A 21 11.03 4.85 11.49
CA GLY A 21 10.43 4.82 12.81
C GLY A 21 9.11 4.01 12.87
N PRO A 22 8.50 3.93 14.06
CA PRO A 22 7.30 3.14 14.29
C PRO A 22 6.00 3.81 13.83
N ALA A 23 5.98 5.13 13.66
CA ALA A 23 4.78 5.87 13.26
C ALA A 23 4.62 5.88 11.74
N VAL A 24 3.55 5.28 11.23
CA VAL A 24 3.20 5.36 9.80
C VAL A 24 2.52 6.69 9.52
N ARG A 25 3.27 7.64 8.97
CA ARG A 25 2.75 8.93 8.50
C ARG A 25 2.72 8.97 6.98
N LEU A 26 1.56 9.30 6.41
CA LEU A 26 1.39 9.47 4.96
C LEU A 26 1.91 10.84 4.53
N ARG A 27 2.78 10.85 3.52
CA ARG A 27 3.31 12.07 2.91
C ARG A 27 2.33 12.55 1.83
N ALA A 28 1.39 13.41 2.21
CA ALA A 28 0.49 14.07 1.28
C ALA A 28 1.21 15.17 0.50
N TYR A 29 0.92 15.29 -0.79
CA TYR A 29 1.46 16.35 -1.64
C TYR A 29 0.33 16.99 -2.49
N PRO A 30 0.26 18.33 -2.61
CA PRO A 30 -0.71 18.98 -3.48
C PRO A 30 -0.52 18.59 -4.97
N GLY A 31 -1.54 17.97 -5.56
CA GLY A 31 -1.58 17.65 -7.00
C GLY A 31 -1.96 18.87 -7.86
N PRO A 32 -2.06 18.71 -9.20
CA PRO A 32 -1.95 17.45 -9.95
C PRO A 32 -0.51 17.00 -10.18
N GLN A 33 0.45 17.92 -10.08
CA GLN A 33 1.83 17.64 -10.46
C GLN A 33 2.50 16.74 -9.43
N ARG A 34 3.16 15.69 -9.93
CA ARG A 34 3.97 14.80 -9.10
C ARG A 34 5.22 15.54 -8.61
N PRO A 35 5.57 15.49 -7.32
CA PRO A 35 6.83 16.05 -6.85
C PRO A 35 8.01 15.20 -7.32
N THR A 36 9.20 15.81 -7.37
CA THR A 36 10.47 15.10 -7.57
C THR A 36 10.84 14.25 -6.36
N GLY A 37 10.44 14.68 -5.16
CA GLY A 37 10.70 14.00 -3.89
C GLY A 37 9.75 12.84 -3.57
N LEU A 38 9.96 12.26 -2.38
CA LEU A 38 9.12 11.16 -1.90
C LEU A 38 7.75 11.65 -1.43
N PHE A 39 6.69 10.98 -1.88
CA PHE A 39 5.32 11.21 -1.45
C PHE A 39 4.55 9.89 -1.42
N ASP A 40 3.38 9.90 -0.79
CA ASP A 40 2.49 8.74 -0.65
C ASP A 40 1.13 8.96 -1.33
N LEU A 41 0.63 10.20 -1.31
CA LEU A 41 -0.69 10.57 -1.83
C LEU A 41 -0.65 11.95 -2.50
N LEU A 42 -1.45 12.12 -3.55
CA LEU A 42 -1.78 13.44 -4.09
C LEU A 42 -3.11 13.93 -3.52
N THR A 43 -3.13 15.18 -3.05
CA THR A 43 -4.36 15.86 -2.60
C THR A 43 -4.83 16.88 -3.64
N TYR A 44 -6.13 17.04 -3.75
CA TYR A 44 -6.79 17.97 -4.68
C TYR A 44 -7.81 18.77 -3.87
N GLY A 45 -7.58 20.06 -3.69
CA GLY A 45 -8.43 20.91 -2.83
C GLY A 45 -8.55 20.34 -1.40
N GLY A 46 -7.43 19.87 -0.82
CA GLY A 46 -7.41 19.26 0.51
C GLY A 46 -7.89 17.80 0.59
N ASN A 47 -8.42 17.23 -0.49
CA ASN A 47 -9.03 15.90 -0.49
C ASN A 47 -8.20 14.85 -1.25
N VAL A 48 -8.30 13.59 -0.85
CA VAL A 48 -7.73 12.45 -1.59
C VAL A 48 -8.78 11.90 -2.56
N ARG A 49 -8.36 11.59 -3.80
CA ARG A 49 -9.23 10.91 -4.78
C ARG A 49 -9.06 9.39 -4.70
N PRO A 50 -10.14 8.59 -4.66
CA PRO A 50 -10.06 7.13 -4.66
C PRO A 50 -9.73 6.58 -6.06
N LYS A 51 -8.48 6.75 -6.50
CA LYS A 51 -8.01 6.32 -7.85
C LYS A 51 -7.76 4.81 -7.97
N ALA A 52 -7.90 4.04 -6.89
CA ALA A 52 -7.62 2.60 -6.86
C ALA A 52 -8.74 1.73 -7.46
N LEU A 53 -9.94 2.29 -7.65
CA LEU A 53 -11.11 1.53 -8.10
C LEU A 53 -11.12 1.26 -9.61
N SER A 54 -10.43 2.09 -10.41
CA SER A 54 -10.31 1.91 -11.84
C SER A 54 -8.82 1.81 -12.24
N PRO A 55 -8.38 0.66 -12.79
CA PRO A 55 -7.00 0.48 -13.25
C PRO A 55 -6.56 1.53 -14.27
N THR A 56 -7.47 2.04 -15.10
CA THR A 56 -7.17 3.05 -16.12
C THR A 56 -6.90 4.43 -15.54
N THR A 57 -7.29 4.66 -14.28
CA THR A 57 -7.11 5.94 -13.58
C THR A 57 -6.08 5.88 -12.44
N TYR A 58 -5.55 4.68 -12.18
CA TYR A 58 -4.61 4.48 -11.09
C TYR A 58 -3.25 5.11 -11.40
N MET A 59 -2.74 5.92 -10.48
CA MET A 59 -1.40 6.51 -10.54
C MET A 59 -0.68 6.28 -9.22
N ALA A 60 0.38 5.47 -9.21
CA ALA A 60 1.18 5.22 -8.01
C ALA A 60 2.14 6.38 -7.68
N PRO A 61 2.52 6.60 -6.41
CA PRO A 61 1.89 6.09 -5.20
C PRO A 61 0.54 6.78 -4.93
N ASN A 62 -0.44 6.00 -4.50
CA ASN A 62 -1.75 6.49 -4.07
C ASN A 62 -2.23 5.72 -2.83
N GLY A 63 -1.47 5.84 -1.74
CA GLY A 63 -1.73 5.14 -0.48
C GLY A 63 -0.48 5.11 0.39
N ALA A 64 -0.43 4.20 1.35
CA ALA A 64 0.74 4.04 2.25
C ALA A 64 2.02 3.52 1.55
N SER A 65 2.17 3.70 0.24
CA SER A 65 3.30 3.20 -0.56
C SER A 65 3.64 1.74 -0.28
N MET A 66 2.59 0.94 -0.01
CA MET A 66 2.70 -0.51 0.13
C MET A 66 3.15 -1.09 -1.21
N ARG A 67 4.09 -2.03 -1.19
CA ARG A 67 4.69 -2.65 -2.38
C ARG A 67 4.60 -4.17 -2.29
N PRO A 68 4.45 -4.89 -3.42
CA PRO A 68 4.49 -6.34 -3.43
C PRO A 68 5.89 -6.86 -3.12
N ASN A 69 5.93 -8.08 -2.59
CA ASN A 69 7.16 -8.81 -2.34
C ASN A 69 7.90 -9.19 -3.62
N THR A 70 8.97 -8.44 -3.91
CA THR A 70 9.69 -8.51 -5.20
C THR A 70 11.21 -8.43 -4.97
N PRO A 71 12.03 -9.04 -5.85
CA PRO A 71 13.49 -8.99 -5.74
C PRO A 71 14.07 -7.57 -5.67
N LYS A 72 13.44 -6.61 -6.36
CA LYS A 72 13.84 -5.19 -6.30
C LYS A 72 13.77 -4.63 -4.87
N MET A 73 12.74 -5.02 -4.13
CA MET A 73 12.54 -4.56 -2.77
C MET A 73 13.42 -5.29 -1.77
N HIS A 74 13.76 -6.56 -2.01
CA HIS A 74 14.80 -7.27 -1.24
C HIS A 74 16.12 -6.51 -1.31
N ARG A 75 16.59 -6.21 -2.53
CA ARG A 75 17.83 -5.42 -2.72
C ARG A 75 17.79 -4.06 -2.02
N LEU A 76 16.61 -3.43 -2.00
CA LEU A 76 16.45 -2.15 -1.33
C LEU A 76 16.52 -2.30 0.19
N VAL A 77 15.94 -3.36 0.76
CA VAL A 77 16.05 -3.72 2.18
C VAL A 77 17.50 -4.06 2.53
N ASP A 78 18.19 -4.84 1.71
CA ASP A 78 19.61 -5.22 1.90
C ASP A 78 20.55 -3.99 1.89
N ALA A 79 20.16 -2.94 1.17
CA ALA A 79 20.89 -1.68 1.10
C ALA A 79 20.62 -0.74 2.29
N LEU A 80 19.60 -1.02 3.12
CA LEU A 80 19.31 -0.18 4.28
C LEU A 80 20.44 -0.27 5.32
N ARG A 81 20.66 0.84 6.02
CA ARG A 81 21.63 0.95 7.10
C ARG A 81 20.97 1.61 8.30
N GLY A 82 21.44 1.28 9.50
CA GLY A 82 20.91 1.80 10.76
C GLY A 82 19.65 1.07 11.25
N ASN A 83 19.14 1.51 12.41
CA ASN A 83 18.16 0.76 13.19
C ASN A 83 16.77 1.43 13.26
N SER A 84 16.58 2.53 12.52
CA SER A 84 15.32 3.28 12.54
C SER A 84 14.29 2.75 11.55
N ILE A 85 14.71 2.01 10.52
CA ILE A 85 13.79 1.51 9.50
C ILE A 85 13.02 0.29 10.03
N ARG A 86 11.70 0.34 9.90
CA ARG A 86 10.79 -0.75 10.19
C ARG A 86 10.15 -1.24 8.89
N ILE A 87 10.02 -2.56 8.78
CA ILE A 87 9.29 -3.21 7.69
C ILE A 87 7.94 -3.64 8.26
N TYR A 88 6.87 -3.07 7.73
CA TYR A 88 5.51 -3.52 8.02
C TYR A 88 5.03 -4.39 6.87
N SER A 89 4.37 -5.51 7.16
CA SER A 89 3.75 -6.37 6.15
C SER A 89 2.26 -6.57 6.42
N ILE A 90 1.49 -6.67 5.34
CA ILE A 90 0.17 -7.25 5.34
C ILE A 90 0.31 -8.56 4.57
N PRO A 91 0.14 -9.72 5.23
CA PRO A 91 0.27 -11.00 4.56
C PRO A 91 -0.80 -11.13 3.48
N ALA A 92 -0.48 -11.88 2.42
CA ALA A 92 -1.52 -12.31 1.50
C ALA A 92 -2.54 -13.12 2.30
N VAL A 93 -3.82 -12.85 2.10
CA VAL A 93 -4.84 -13.80 2.55
C VAL A 93 -4.71 -15.03 1.66
N ARG A 94 -4.05 -16.08 2.16
CA ARG A 94 -4.22 -17.42 1.61
C ARG A 94 -5.58 -17.88 2.12
N LYS A 95 -6.52 -18.19 1.22
CA LYS A 95 -7.54 -19.17 1.59
C LYS A 95 -6.76 -20.42 1.96
N GLU A 96 -6.96 -20.95 3.17
CA GLU A 96 -6.57 -22.33 3.42
C GLU A 96 -7.32 -23.15 2.37
N MET A 97 -6.57 -23.74 1.45
CA MET A 97 -7.10 -24.85 0.69
C MET A 97 -7.04 -25.99 1.71
N THR A 98 -8.14 -26.21 2.43
CA THR A 98 -8.36 -27.51 3.04
C THR A 98 -8.15 -28.54 1.93
N LEU A 99 -7.44 -29.61 2.24
CA LEU A 99 -7.08 -30.67 1.28
C LEU A 99 -8.31 -31.42 0.73
N ASP A 100 -9.51 -31.00 1.11
CA ASP A 100 -10.78 -31.58 0.74
C ASP A 100 -11.55 -30.50 -0.03
N GLY A 101 -11.48 -30.59 -1.36
CA GLY A 101 -11.91 -29.56 -2.31
C GLY A 101 -13.41 -29.33 -2.40
N GLU A 102 -14.05 -28.83 -1.34
CA GLU A 102 -15.44 -28.34 -1.41
C GLU A 102 -15.53 -26.86 -0.99
N PRO A 103 -16.24 -26.01 -1.76
CA PRO A 103 -16.44 -24.61 -1.40
C PRO A 103 -17.52 -24.49 -0.32
N GLU A 104 -17.28 -23.68 0.72
CA GLU A 104 -18.34 -23.23 1.62
C GLU A 104 -19.37 -22.36 0.87
N VAL A 105 -20.65 -22.63 1.16
CA VAL A 105 -21.89 -22.06 0.61
C VAL A 105 -22.06 -20.57 0.96
#